data_AF-A0A2A5EH39-F1
#
_entry.id   AF-A0A2A5EH39-F1
#
_cell.length_a   1.000
_cell.length_b   1.000
_cell.length_c   1.000
_cell.angle_alpha   90.00
_cell.angle_beta   90.00
_cell.angle_gamma   90.00
#
_symmetry.space_group_name_H-M   'P 1'
#
loop_
_entity.id
_entity.type
_entity.pdbx_description
1 polymer ?
#
loop_
_entity_poly.entity_id
_entity_poly.type
_entity_poly.pdbx_seq_one_letter_code
_entity_poly.pdbx_strand_id
1 'polypeptide(L)'
;MIPSNYIDTLKELKNKISESRLKVGFAVNAELLRLYWEIGKTILEEQNLSGWGAKVIESLSSDLRTEFPDFKGLSVRNLKYMRSFAKSYPEFSKVQQGAALFKIPSNQSFTFVQQLAAQIPWGHHQVIMDKVKTSKERLFYIERCVENGWSRNILKEQIVSQLYLRQGKAITNFKETLPSMQSDLAQETLKNPYVFDFLSYGQAIKERDLENGLIQHLKSFMLELGKGFSYVGNQKNLLVEGDDFFLDLLFYNYQLHCFVVVELKIGDFKAEYAGKLNFYVNTVNEQLKTPLDKPTIGVLLCRTPNETVVKYSLQGIDSPIGVADYELASALPDKLKAEIPTVEEFEKEIEKEYAELKSSKEKKIDTIREMLVQIKEPKIKEEFSTKVSHRVFDEILRPLRHKIEGNTKYISAMFKEFKLYTGISNKQYNNEQDAITELKEYPNQNRYGLIVRASGFLEAGLNSFGVYMSLNLILDQYKYTVKHSNGDVIYENLYHLMPNEDELNKISDRLEEMILDDIKTSLSNIITK
;
A
#
# COMPACT_ATOMS: atom_id res chain seq x y z
N MET A 1 8.38 -13.23 -29.50
CA MET A 1 8.48 -14.13 -28.33
C MET A 1 9.31 -13.45 -27.27
N ILE A 2 8.81 -13.35 -26.04
CA ILE A 2 9.57 -12.80 -24.90
C ILE A 2 10.51 -13.92 -24.41
N PRO A 3 11.81 -13.65 -24.19
CA PRO A 3 12.75 -14.67 -23.75
C PRO A 3 12.38 -15.25 -22.37
N SER A 4 12.64 -16.55 -22.14
CA SER A 4 12.24 -17.27 -20.93
C SER A 4 12.82 -16.71 -19.63
N ASN A 5 13.97 -16.04 -19.68
CA ASN A 5 14.62 -15.44 -18.51
C ASN A 5 14.15 -14.00 -18.19
N TYR A 6 13.23 -13.44 -18.98
CA TYR A 6 12.77 -12.05 -18.81
C TYR A 6 12.08 -11.83 -17.47
N ILE A 7 11.23 -12.77 -17.03
CA ILE A 7 10.46 -12.64 -15.80
C ILE A 7 11.38 -12.65 -14.57
N ASP A 8 12.39 -13.53 -14.56
CA ASP A 8 13.37 -13.62 -13.48
C ASP A 8 14.26 -12.38 -13.44
N THR A 9 14.72 -11.91 -14.60
CA THR A 9 15.50 -10.66 -14.72
C THR A 9 14.69 -9.45 -14.23
N LEU A 10 13.41 -9.37 -14.60
CA LEU A 10 12.51 -8.29 -14.14
C LEU A 10 12.29 -8.35 -12.62
N LYS A 11 12.13 -9.55 -12.05
CA LYS A 11 11.98 -9.75 -10.60
C LYS A 11 13.25 -9.34 -9.85
N GLU A 12 14.42 -9.71 -10.36
CA GLU A 12 15.71 -9.31 -9.79
C GLU A 12 15.91 -7.79 -9.81
N LEU A 13 15.62 -7.14 -10.95
CA LEU A 13 15.71 -5.69 -11.09
C LEU A 13 14.71 -4.95 -10.17
N LYS A 14 13.48 -5.46 -10.05
CA LYS A 14 12.49 -4.91 -9.10
C LYS A 14 12.97 -5.02 -7.66
N ASN A 15 13.58 -6.14 -7.27
CA ASN A 15 14.13 -6.31 -5.93
C ASN A 15 15.30 -5.35 -5.68
N LYS A 16 16.26 -5.25 -6.62
CA LYS A 16 17.38 -4.29 -6.53
C LYS A 16 16.93 -2.84 -6.42
N ILE A 17 15.92 -2.43 -7.20
CA ILE A 17 15.33 -1.09 -7.12
C ILE A 17 14.65 -0.88 -5.74
N SER A 18 13.94 -1.89 -5.25
CA SER A 18 13.24 -1.80 -3.95
C SER A 18 14.22 -1.71 -2.79
N GLU A 19 15.28 -2.52 -2.79
CA GLU A 19 16.38 -2.44 -1.82
C GLU A 19 17.10 -1.09 -1.86
N SER A 20 17.38 -0.58 -3.07
CA SER A 20 18.01 0.74 -3.26
C SER A 20 17.14 1.85 -2.69
N ARG A 21 15.82 1.83 -2.97
CA ARG A 21 14.86 2.79 -2.41
C ARG A 21 14.77 2.72 -0.88
N LEU A 22 14.82 1.52 -0.30
CA LEU A 22 14.84 1.36 1.16
C LEU A 22 16.12 1.96 1.76
N LYS A 23 17.29 1.68 1.17
CA LYS A 23 18.58 2.25 1.60
C LYS A 23 18.58 3.78 1.54
N VAL A 24 18.07 4.35 0.44
CA VAL A 24 17.90 5.80 0.29
C VAL A 24 16.96 6.35 1.36
N GLY A 25 15.82 5.69 1.60
CA GLY A 25 14.88 6.09 2.65
C GLY A 25 15.50 6.12 4.05
N PHE A 26 16.30 5.10 4.41
CA PHE A 26 17.00 5.05 5.70
C PHE A 26 18.07 6.13 5.82
N ALA A 27 18.87 6.35 4.77
CA ALA A 27 19.89 7.40 4.76
C ALA A 27 19.27 8.80 4.90
N VAL A 28 18.18 9.07 4.17
CA VAL A 28 17.42 10.33 4.27
C VAL A 28 16.82 10.51 5.67
N ASN A 29 16.26 9.45 6.27
CA ASN A 29 15.73 9.53 7.63
C ASN A 29 16.83 9.85 8.66
N ALA A 30 17.97 9.18 8.57
CA ALA A 30 19.10 9.42 9.47
C ALA A 30 19.59 10.87 9.39
N GLU A 31 19.78 11.39 8.17
CA GLU A 31 20.22 12.77 7.96
C GLU A 31 19.17 13.79 8.42
N LEU A 32 17.89 13.50 8.20
CA LEU A 32 16.80 14.35 8.69
C LEU A 32 16.78 14.42 10.22
N LEU A 33 16.97 13.28 10.90
CA LEU A 33 17.06 13.23 12.36
C LEU A 33 18.30 13.97 12.88
N ARG A 34 19.42 13.91 12.15
CA ARG A 34 20.63 14.68 12.46
C ARG A 34 20.34 16.17 12.45
N LEU A 35 19.80 16.65 11.34
CA LEU A 35 19.45 18.05 11.14
C LEU A 35 18.49 18.54 12.22
N TYR A 36 17.45 17.75 12.51
CA TYR A 36 16.47 18.09 13.53
C TYR A 36 17.07 18.12 14.94
N TRP A 37 18.01 17.23 15.22
CA TRP A 37 18.75 17.26 16.47
C TRP A 37 19.65 18.49 16.57
N GLU A 38 20.38 18.83 15.51
CA GLU A 38 21.27 20.00 15.48
C GLU A 38 20.50 21.30 15.67
N ILE A 39 19.40 21.49 14.92
CA ILE A 39 18.50 22.64 15.10
C ILE A 39 17.98 22.69 16.55
N GLY A 40 17.55 21.55 17.08
CA GLY A 40 17.07 21.46 18.45
C GLY A 40 18.13 21.83 19.49
N LYS A 41 19.36 21.40 19.28
CA LYS A 41 20.50 21.71 20.14
C LYS A 41 20.86 23.19 20.09
N THR A 42 20.94 23.79 18.90
CA THR A 42 21.17 25.23 18.73
C THR A 42 20.10 26.04 19.48
N ILE A 43 18.83 25.66 19.37
CA ILE A 43 17.74 26.30 20.11
C ILE A 43 17.97 26.18 21.63
N LEU A 44 18.36 25.01 22.14
CA LEU A 44 18.63 24.83 23.57
C LEU A 44 19.80 25.67 24.07
N GLU A 45 20.88 25.73 23.31
CA GLU A 45 22.07 26.52 23.65
C GLU A 45 21.74 28.01 23.71
N GLU A 46 21.03 28.54 22.72
CA GLU A 46 20.59 29.94 22.70
C GLU A 46 19.53 30.25 23.77
N GLN A 47 18.68 29.28 24.14
CA GLN A 47 17.79 29.44 25.28
C GLN A 47 18.55 29.59 26.60
N ASN A 48 19.66 28.87 26.77
CA ASN A 48 20.47 28.92 27.97
C ASN A 48 21.37 30.17 28.03
N LEU A 49 21.91 30.61 26.89
CA LEU A 49 22.84 31.75 26.80
C LEU A 49 22.11 33.09 26.71
N SER A 50 21.10 33.16 25.85
CA SER A 50 20.48 34.41 25.38
C SER A 50 19.01 34.55 25.84
N GLY A 51 18.49 33.58 26.59
CA GLY A 51 17.14 33.62 27.16
C GLY A 51 16.00 33.51 26.14
N TRP A 52 16.21 32.83 25.00
CA TRP A 52 15.22 32.75 23.91
C TRP A 52 13.83 32.28 24.37
N GLY A 53 12.86 33.18 24.26
CA GLY A 53 11.45 32.93 24.54
C GLY A 53 10.67 32.33 23.36
N ALA A 54 9.38 32.08 23.56
CA ALA A 54 8.48 31.52 22.54
C ALA A 54 8.42 32.35 21.24
N LYS A 55 8.49 33.69 21.35
CA LYS A 55 8.48 34.62 20.21
C LYS A 55 9.68 34.43 19.28
N VAL A 56 10.85 34.09 19.81
CA VAL A 56 12.06 33.88 18.99
C VAL A 56 11.93 32.63 18.13
N ILE A 57 11.29 31.58 18.65
CA ILE A 57 11.01 30.34 17.89
C ILE A 57 9.99 30.60 16.77
N GLU A 58 9.05 31.52 16.97
CA GLU A 58 8.08 31.93 15.95
C GLU A 58 8.76 32.68 14.80
N SER A 59 9.61 33.66 15.11
CA SER A 59 10.42 34.37 14.12
C SER A 59 11.35 33.41 13.37
N LEU A 60 12.09 32.56 14.08
CA LEU A 60 12.99 31.57 13.49
C LEU A 60 12.24 30.62 12.53
N SER A 61 11.04 30.17 12.90
CA SER A 61 10.21 29.34 12.02
C SER A 61 9.79 30.10 10.76
N SER A 62 9.41 31.37 10.90
CA SER A 62 9.02 32.22 9.76
C SER A 62 10.19 32.39 8.80
N ASP A 63 11.35 32.78 9.32
CA ASP A 63 12.54 33.09 8.52
C ASP A 63 13.04 31.83 7.78
N LEU A 64 13.14 30.70 8.49
CA LEU A 64 13.57 29.43 7.88
C LEU A 64 12.58 28.91 6.83
N ARG A 65 11.28 29.17 6.97
CA ARG A 65 10.28 28.77 5.96
C ARG A 65 10.30 29.65 4.72
N THR A 66 10.62 30.94 4.88
CA THR A 66 10.81 31.85 3.75
C THR A 66 12.03 31.46 2.93
N GLU A 67 13.14 31.11 3.60
CA GLU A 67 14.37 30.70 2.93
C GLU A 67 14.27 29.30 2.32
N PHE A 68 13.55 28.37 2.97
CA PHE A 68 13.41 26.97 2.55
C PHE A 68 11.93 26.55 2.35
N PRO A 69 11.23 27.10 1.33
CA PRO A 69 9.77 26.90 1.16
C PRO A 69 9.38 25.45 0.88
N ASP A 70 10.23 24.68 0.20
CA ASP A 70 9.98 23.27 -0.12
C ASP A 70 10.17 22.34 1.10
N PHE A 71 10.79 22.82 2.18
CA PHE A 71 11.09 22.02 3.36
C PHE A 71 9.96 22.10 4.38
N LYS A 72 9.06 21.11 4.33
CA LYS A 72 7.83 21.04 5.17
C LYS A 72 8.06 20.87 6.68
N GLY A 73 9.31 20.65 7.12
CA GLY A 73 9.68 20.35 8.50
C GLY A 73 9.90 21.56 9.44
N LEU A 74 9.80 22.80 8.95
CA LEU A 74 10.25 23.99 9.71
C LEU A 74 9.12 24.74 10.44
N SER A 75 8.06 24.03 10.88
CA SER A 75 6.99 24.67 11.65
C SER A 75 7.40 24.99 13.08
N VAL A 76 6.81 26.04 13.68
CA VAL A 76 6.98 26.38 15.11
C VAL A 76 6.81 25.16 16.00
N ARG A 77 5.77 24.36 15.74
CA ARG A 77 5.51 23.11 16.46
C ARG A 77 6.65 22.11 16.28
N ASN A 78 7.18 21.95 15.06
CA ASN A 78 8.26 21.02 14.81
C ASN A 78 9.59 21.49 15.40
N LEU A 79 9.90 22.79 15.39
CA LEU A 79 11.08 23.34 16.08
C LEU A 79 11.02 23.08 17.59
N LYS A 80 9.84 23.19 18.20
CA LYS A 80 9.64 22.78 19.61
C LYS A 80 9.92 21.30 19.82
N TYR A 81 9.52 20.43 18.88
CA TYR A 81 9.86 19.00 18.92
C TYR A 81 11.35 18.74 18.72
N MET A 82 12.01 19.41 17.78
CA MET A 82 13.46 19.34 17.57
C MET A 82 14.22 19.68 18.85
N ARG A 83 13.83 20.77 19.53
CA ARG A 83 14.36 21.13 20.83
C ARG A 83 14.14 20.04 21.88
N SER A 84 12.91 19.53 22.00
CA SER A 84 12.61 18.42 22.93
C SER A 84 13.40 17.15 22.60
N PHE A 85 13.66 16.88 21.32
CA PHE A 85 14.45 15.77 20.83
C PHE A 85 15.91 15.92 21.25
N ALA A 86 16.53 17.08 21.00
CA ALA A 86 17.88 17.37 21.45
C ALA A 86 18.03 17.27 22.97
N LYS A 87 17.04 17.76 23.72
CA LYS A 87 17.01 17.67 25.19
C LYS A 87 16.90 16.21 25.68
N SER A 88 16.12 15.40 24.96
CA SER A 88 15.88 14.00 25.31
C SER A 88 17.05 13.09 24.93
N TYR A 89 17.85 13.49 23.94
CA TYR A 89 18.99 12.73 23.43
C TYR A 89 20.25 13.60 23.30
N PRO A 90 20.89 14.04 24.40
CA PRO A 90 21.96 15.05 24.37
C PRO A 90 23.23 14.67 23.59
N GLU A 91 23.45 13.38 23.29
CA GLU A 91 24.69 12.91 22.63
C GLU A 91 24.45 12.40 21.19
N PHE A 92 23.25 12.59 20.61
CA PHE A 92 22.82 12.00 19.33
C PHE A 92 23.81 12.18 18.16
N SER A 93 24.50 13.33 18.09
CA SER A 93 25.50 13.62 17.04
C SER A 93 26.76 12.74 17.08
N LYS A 94 27.17 12.25 18.26
CA LYS A 94 28.37 11.41 18.40
C LYS A 94 28.16 10.01 17.83
N VAL A 95 26.91 9.59 17.63
CA VAL A 95 26.54 8.21 17.29
C VAL A 95 26.31 7.99 15.79
N GLN A 96 25.93 9.04 15.05
CA GLN A 96 25.77 8.94 13.60
C GLN A 96 27.10 8.88 12.84
N GLN A 97 28.16 9.52 13.34
CA GLN A 97 29.49 9.42 12.75
C GLN A 97 30.08 8.01 12.86
N GLY A 98 29.62 7.22 13.84
CA GLY A 98 29.98 5.81 14.02
C GLY A 98 29.10 4.81 13.28
N ALA A 99 27.82 5.13 13.04
CA ALA A 99 26.88 4.22 12.37
C ALA A 99 27.13 4.08 10.85
N ALA A 100 27.91 4.97 10.25
CA ALA A 100 28.39 4.85 8.86
C ALA A 100 29.52 3.82 8.70
N LEU A 101 30.13 3.36 9.79
CA LEU A 101 31.18 2.34 9.81
C LEU A 101 30.70 1.17 10.68
N PHE A 102 30.29 0.08 10.05
CA PHE A 102 29.86 -1.18 10.68
C PHE A 102 30.91 -1.82 11.62
N LYS A 103 31.23 -1.21 12.78
CA LYS A 103 31.96 -1.77 13.94
C LYS A 103 32.24 -0.66 14.97
N ILE A 104 31.42 -0.55 16.02
CA ILE A 104 31.85 0.03 17.30
C ILE A 104 31.51 -0.97 18.41
N PRO A 105 32.42 -1.26 19.37
CA PRO A 105 32.17 -2.26 20.42
C PRO A 105 31.02 -1.86 21.35
N SER A 106 30.17 -2.84 21.67
CA SER A 106 28.89 -2.77 22.38
C SER A 106 28.98 -2.55 23.90
N ASN A 107 29.92 -1.73 24.40
CA ASN A 107 30.20 -1.65 25.85
C ASN A 107 29.85 -0.32 26.53
N GLN A 108 29.01 0.53 25.92
CA GLN A 108 28.40 1.67 26.62
C GLN A 108 26.91 1.78 26.25
N SER A 109 26.01 1.63 27.23
CA SER A 109 24.55 1.61 27.03
C SER A 109 24.02 2.86 26.34
N PHE A 110 24.67 4.01 26.50
CA PHE A 110 24.23 5.30 25.91
C PHE A 110 24.45 5.41 24.39
N THR A 111 25.49 4.78 23.84
CA THR A 111 25.78 4.78 22.38
C THR A 111 24.83 3.88 21.60
N PHE A 112 24.35 2.78 22.20
CA PHE A 112 23.42 1.83 21.58
C PHE A 112 22.01 2.43 21.38
N VAL A 113 21.51 3.16 22.38
CA VAL A 113 20.21 3.88 22.36
C VAL A 113 20.06 4.77 21.13
N GLN A 114 21.13 5.48 20.79
CA GLN A 114 21.08 6.52 19.74
C GLN A 114 21.21 5.92 18.33
N GLN A 115 21.86 4.76 18.19
CA GLN A 115 21.88 4.01 16.92
C GLN A 115 20.50 3.45 16.59
N LEU A 116 19.75 3.00 17.59
CA LEU A 116 18.39 2.52 17.42
C LEU A 116 17.41 3.69 17.19
N ALA A 117 17.60 4.80 17.89
CA ALA A 117 16.83 6.03 17.67
C ALA A 117 16.95 6.55 16.22
N ALA A 118 18.11 6.40 15.59
CA ALA A 118 18.31 6.79 14.19
C ALA A 118 17.54 5.92 13.17
N GLN A 119 17.09 4.72 13.57
CA GLN A 119 16.43 3.75 12.69
C GLN A 119 14.90 3.93 12.61
N ILE A 120 14.30 4.69 13.52
CA ILE A 120 12.85 4.94 13.51
C ILE A 120 12.51 6.30 12.88
N PRO A 121 11.35 6.44 12.21
CA PRO A 121 10.95 7.70 11.60
C PRO A 121 10.72 8.83 12.62
N TRP A 122 10.93 10.09 12.20
CA TRP A 122 10.70 11.28 13.04
C TRP A 122 9.34 11.29 13.76
N GLY A 123 8.27 10.87 13.08
CA GLY A 123 6.94 10.86 13.68
C GLY A 123 6.76 9.86 14.83
N HIS A 124 7.60 8.82 14.92
CA HIS A 124 7.64 7.91 16.07
C HIS A 124 8.29 8.59 17.28
N HIS A 125 9.37 9.35 17.06
CA HIS A 125 10.00 10.16 18.12
C HIS A 125 9.03 11.17 18.71
N GLN A 126 8.22 11.84 17.89
CA GLN A 126 7.19 12.77 18.37
C GLN A 126 6.21 12.06 19.32
N VAL A 127 5.71 10.88 18.95
CA VAL A 127 4.79 10.09 19.79
C VAL A 127 5.43 9.69 21.12
N ILE A 128 6.66 9.18 21.07
CA ILE A 128 7.40 8.76 22.27
C ILE A 128 7.65 9.96 23.19
N MET A 129 8.07 11.09 22.66
CA MET A 129 8.31 12.30 23.46
C MET A 129 7.03 12.86 24.09
N ASP A 130 5.89 12.79 23.38
CA ASP A 130 4.61 13.28 23.87
C ASP A 130 4.02 12.39 24.97
N LYS A 131 4.13 11.07 24.83
CA LYS A 131 3.42 10.11 25.70
C LYS A 131 4.30 9.49 26.79
N VAL A 132 5.61 9.40 26.59
CA VAL A 132 6.52 8.69 27.49
C VAL A 132 7.41 9.69 28.23
N LYS A 133 7.41 9.62 29.56
CA LYS A 133 8.08 10.61 30.42
C LYS A 133 9.53 10.25 30.74
N THR A 134 9.82 8.96 30.96
CA THR A 134 11.14 8.52 31.45
C THR A 134 12.06 8.09 30.32
N SER A 135 13.36 8.40 30.42
CA SER A 135 14.33 8.04 29.38
C SER A 135 14.47 6.52 29.19
N LYS A 136 14.33 5.74 30.27
CA LYS A 136 14.41 4.27 30.23
C LYS A 136 13.25 3.66 29.46
N GLU A 137 12.04 4.15 29.69
CA GLU A 137 10.85 3.68 28.98
C GLU A 137 10.86 4.13 27.51
N ARG A 138 11.38 5.32 27.20
CA ARG A 138 11.56 5.78 25.81
C ARG A 138 12.48 4.85 25.05
N LEU A 139 13.61 4.48 25.65
CA LEU A 139 14.55 3.52 25.06
C LEU A 139 13.87 2.20 24.75
N PHE A 140 13.13 1.65 25.69
CA PHE A 140 12.39 0.40 25.50
C PHE A 140 11.47 0.46 24.27
N TYR A 141 10.66 1.51 24.12
CA TYR A 141 9.78 1.62 22.96
C TYR A 141 10.53 1.84 21.63
N ILE A 142 11.69 2.50 21.65
CA ILE A 142 12.56 2.65 20.47
C ILE A 142 13.12 1.28 20.05
N GLU A 143 13.69 0.53 20.99
CA GLU A 143 14.18 -0.83 20.79
C GLU A 143 13.08 -1.71 20.18
N ARG A 144 11.91 -1.75 20.82
CA ARG A 144 10.78 -2.56 20.34
C ARG A 144 10.25 -2.11 18.98
N CYS A 145 10.26 -0.81 18.67
CA CYS A 145 9.90 -0.31 17.34
C CYS A 145 10.85 -0.83 16.25
N VAL A 146 12.16 -0.80 16.49
CA VAL A 146 13.17 -1.28 15.54
C VAL A 146 13.06 -2.79 15.38
N GLU A 147 12.95 -3.51 16.51
CA GLU A 147 12.85 -4.96 16.50
C GLU A 147 11.62 -5.45 15.75
N ASN A 148 10.43 -4.93 16.10
CA ASN A 148 9.15 -5.41 15.60
C ASN A 148 8.66 -4.69 14.33
N GLY A 149 9.37 -3.65 13.87
CA GLY A 149 8.98 -2.87 12.69
C GLY A 149 7.66 -2.13 12.87
N TRP A 150 7.37 -1.62 14.07
CA TRP A 150 6.05 -1.04 14.37
C TRP A 150 5.75 0.20 13.55
N SER A 151 4.51 0.28 13.06
CA SER A 151 3.95 1.52 12.56
C SER A 151 3.72 2.51 13.71
N ARG A 152 3.55 3.79 13.38
CA ARG A 152 3.29 4.83 14.38
C ARG A 152 2.00 4.57 15.18
N ASN A 153 1.00 3.92 14.59
CA ASN A 153 -0.26 3.60 15.27
C ASN A 153 -0.05 2.46 16.26
N ILE A 154 0.66 1.39 15.85
CA ILE A 154 0.99 0.28 16.73
C ILE A 154 1.83 0.75 17.93
N LEU A 155 2.81 1.62 17.69
CA LEU A 155 3.57 2.25 18.78
C LEU A 155 2.67 2.99 19.78
N LYS A 156 1.67 3.76 19.29
CA LYS A 156 0.73 4.46 20.18
C LYS A 156 -0.09 3.46 21.01
N GLU A 157 -0.59 2.41 20.39
CA GLU A 157 -1.37 1.35 21.06
C GLU A 157 -0.52 0.66 22.14
N GLN A 158 0.73 0.30 21.82
CA GLN A 158 1.64 -0.36 22.77
C GLN A 158 2.05 0.54 23.95
N ILE A 159 2.15 1.86 23.72
CA ILE A 159 2.35 2.83 24.82
C ILE A 159 1.09 2.93 25.68
N VAL A 160 -0.09 3.03 25.06
CA VAL A 160 -1.38 3.14 25.79
C VAL A 160 -1.63 1.89 26.64
N SER A 161 -1.33 0.71 26.11
CA SER A 161 -1.42 -0.57 26.84
C SER A 161 -0.24 -0.83 27.78
N GLN A 162 0.67 0.15 27.96
CA GLN A 162 1.78 0.08 28.93
C GLN A 162 2.67 -1.16 28.78
N LEU A 163 3.01 -1.55 27.55
CA LEU A 163 3.79 -2.77 27.27
C LEU A 163 5.06 -2.88 28.13
N TYR A 164 5.75 -1.75 28.37
CA TYR A 164 6.96 -1.69 29.20
C TYR A 164 6.78 -2.32 30.60
N LEU A 165 5.57 -2.26 31.17
CA LEU A 165 5.27 -2.81 32.49
C LEU A 165 4.87 -4.29 32.44
N ARG A 166 4.36 -4.76 31.29
CA ARG A 166 3.77 -6.10 31.10
C ARG A 166 4.77 -7.13 30.58
N GLN A 167 5.77 -6.71 29.81
CA GLN A 167 6.72 -7.64 29.20
C GLN A 167 7.61 -8.34 30.24
N GLY A 168 7.80 -9.66 30.09
CA GLY A 168 8.63 -10.46 30.98
C GLY A 168 7.97 -10.82 32.32
N LYS A 169 6.68 -10.55 32.49
CA LYS A 169 5.95 -10.70 33.77
C LYS A 169 5.09 -11.96 33.88
N ALA A 170 5.12 -12.84 32.88
CA ALA A 170 4.41 -14.12 32.95
C ALA A 170 5.00 -15.01 34.07
N ILE A 171 4.15 -15.84 34.69
CA ILE A 171 4.56 -16.81 35.71
C ILE A 171 5.02 -18.06 34.97
N THR A 172 6.27 -18.49 35.15
CA THR A 172 6.87 -19.58 34.35
C THR A 172 7.72 -20.50 35.22
N ASN A 173 7.99 -21.71 34.71
CA ASN A 173 9.01 -22.63 35.22
C ASN A 173 10.27 -22.65 34.32
N PHE A 174 10.49 -21.62 33.50
CA PHE A 174 11.53 -21.63 32.45
C PHE A 174 12.94 -21.74 33.01
N LYS A 175 13.19 -21.19 34.20
CA LYS A 175 14.50 -21.27 34.86
C LYS A 175 14.88 -22.70 35.24
N GLU A 176 13.90 -23.54 35.53
CA GLU A 176 14.12 -24.95 35.87
C GLU A 176 14.10 -25.87 34.64
N THR A 177 13.39 -25.47 33.57
CA THR A 177 13.06 -26.34 32.42
C THR A 177 13.80 -26.00 31.12
N LEU A 178 14.46 -24.83 31.04
CA LEU A 178 15.21 -24.39 29.87
C LEU A 178 16.65 -23.99 30.23
N PRO A 179 17.62 -24.14 29.29
CA PRO A 179 18.96 -23.59 29.45
C PRO A 179 18.91 -22.07 29.72
N SER A 180 19.81 -21.54 30.56
CA SER A 180 19.78 -20.15 31.04
C SER A 180 19.51 -19.10 29.95
N MET A 181 20.31 -19.11 28.87
CA MET A 181 20.14 -18.19 27.74
C MET A 181 18.79 -18.30 27.05
N GLN A 182 18.22 -19.51 26.98
CA GLN A 182 16.91 -19.75 26.38
C GLN A 182 15.77 -19.40 27.34
N SER A 183 15.94 -19.68 28.63
CA SER A 183 15.01 -19.29 29.69
C SER A 183 14.80 -17.78 29.69
N ASP A 184 15.88 -17.00 29.68
CA ASP A 184 15.80 -15.54 29.71
C ASP A 184 15.07 -15.00 28.47
N LEU A 185 15.42 -15.52 27.28
CA LEU A 185 14.76 -15.11 26.03
C LEU A 185 13.27 -15.51 25.99
N ALA A 186 12.93 -16.70 26.49
CA ALA A 186 11.55 -17.17 26.58
C ALA A 186 10.74 -16.31 27.56
N GLN A 187 11.32 -15.98 28.71
CA GLN A 187 10.69 -15.10 29.69
C GLN A 187 10.41 -13.73 29.10
N GLU A 188 11.38 -13.11 28.43
CA GLU A 188 11.23 -11.79 27.80
C GLU A 188 10.22 -11.78 26.65
N THR A 189 9.99 -12.93 26.01
CA THR A 189 9.02 -13.07 24.92
C THR A 189 7.57 -12.98 25.43
N LEU A 190 7.31 -13.46 26.65
CA LEU A 190 5.95 -13.47 27.21
C LEU A 190 5.56 -12.13 27.84
N LYS A 191 4.26 -11.84 27.81
CA LYS A 191 3.64 -10.64 28.41
C LYS A 191 2.65 -11.05 29.49
N ASN A 192 2.40 -10.16 30.45
CA ASN A 192 1.37 -10.36 31.45
C ASN A 192 0.82 -9.00 31.96
N PRO A 193 -0.47 -8.69 31.76
CA PRO A 193 -1.44 -9.43 30.94
C PRO A 193 -1.14 -9.30 29.44
N TYR A 194 -1.79 -10.11 28.59
CA TYR A 194 -1.96 -9.87 27.15
C TYR A 194 -3.19 -8.96 26.92
N VAL A 195 -3.11 -7.97 26.03
CA VAL A 195 -4.22 -7.03 25.82
C VAL A 195 -4.92 -7.30 24.49
N PHE A 196 -6.19 -7.70 24.54
CA PHE A 196 -7.01 -8.09 23.40
C PHE A 196 -8.16 -7.10 23.14
N ASP A 197 -7.86 -5.80 23.12
CA ASP A 197 -8.85 -4.73 22.93
C ASP A 197 -9.58 -4.76 21.58
N PHE A 198 -9.06 -5.51 20.61
CA PHE A 198 -9.70 -5.74 19.32
C PHE A 198 -10.89 -6.71 19.39
N LEU A 199 -11.09 -7.36 20.54
CA LEU A 199 -12.19 -8.28 20.80
C LEU A 199 -13.35 -7.52 21.45
N SER A 200 -14.24 -6.96 20.63
CA SER A 200 -15.47 -6.30 21.10
C SER A 200 -16.54 -7.32 21.45
N TYR A 201 -16.74 -7.62 22.74
CA TYR A 201 -17.77 -8.56 23.18
C TYR A 201 -18.63 -7.98 24.31
N GLY A 202 -19.96 -8.02 24.12
CA GLY A 202 -20.95 -7.51 25.08
C GLY A 202 -21.57 -8.56 26.01
N GLN A 203 -21.23 -9.85 25.89
CA GLN A 203 -21.84 -10.95 26.67
C GLN A 203 -20.82 -12.03 27.08
N ALA A 204 -21.26 -12.99 27.89
CA ALA A 204 -20.47 -14.13 28.38
C ALA A 204 -19.87 -14.95 27.22
N ILE A 205 -18.55 -14.81 27.05
CA ILE A 205 -17.76 -15.44 26.00
C ILE A 205 -17.51 -16.92 26.39
N LYS A 206 -17.59 -17.85 25.43
CA LYS A 206 -17.08 -19.24 25.58
C LYS A 206 -15.67 -19.36 25.01
N GLU A 207 -14.88 -20.35 25.45
CA GLU A 207 -13.46 -20.51 25.04
C GLU A 207 -13.31 -20.51 23.51
N ARG A 208 -14.23 -21.19 22.82
CA ARG A 208 -14.29 -21.22 21.36
C ARG A 208 -14.55 -19.85 20.72
N ASP A 209 -15.30 -18.96 21.36
CA ASP A 209 -15.55 -17.61 20.87
C ASP A 209 -14.30 -16.73 21.01
N LEU A 210 -13.57 -16.90 22.12
CA LEU A 210 -12.27 -16.23 22.34
C LEU A 210 -11.25 -16.67 21.27
N GLU A 211 -11.12 -17.98 21.07
CA GLU A 211 -10.24 -18.53 20.03
C GLU A 211 -10.61 -18.01 18.64
N ASN A 212 -11.89 -18.12 18.26
CA ASN A 212 -12.38 -17.61 16.98
C ASN A 212 -12.10 -16.12 16.81
N GLY A 213 -12.29 -15.32 17.87
CA GLY A 213 -11.96 -13.90 17.87
C GLY A 213 -10.48 -13.65 17.61
N LEU A 214 -9.58 -14.37 18.30
CA LEU A 214 -8.14 -14.26 18.10
C LEU A 214 -7.75 -14.66 16.67
N ILE A 215 -8.39 -15.66 16.07
CA ILE A 215 -8.14 -16.09 14.68
C ILE A 215 -8.69 -15.08 13.66
N GLN A 216 -9.91 -14.57 13.85
CA GLN A 216 -10.48 -13.53 12.99
C GLN A 216 -9.62 -12.27 12.98
N HIS A 217 -9.00 -11.96 14.12
CA HIS A 217 -8.08 -10.83 14.29
C HIS A 217 -6.61 -11.27 14.40
N LEU A 218 -6.21 -12.34 13.70
CA LEU A 218 -4.87 -12.94 13.80
C LEU A 218 -3.76 -11.92 13.63
N LYS A 219 -3.91 -10.91 12.76
CA LYS A 219 -2.92 -9.85 12.61
C LYS A 219 -2.70 -9.06 13.91
N SER A 220 -3.77 -8.66 14.57
CA SER A 220 -3.70 -7.92 15.83
C SER A 220 -3.17 -8.80 16.95
N PHE A 221 -3.58 -10.07 16.97
CA PHE A 221 -3.05 -11.04 17.93
C PHE A 221 -1.54 -11.28 17.73
N MET A 222 -1.07 -11.42 16.50
CA MET A 222 0.36 -11.56 16.18
C MET A 222 1.17 -10.33 16.59
N LEU A 223 0.60 -9.13 16.44
CA LEU A 223 1.24 -7.90 16.93
C LEU A 223 1.35 -7.88 18.46
N GLU A 224 0.35 -8.42 19.16
CA GLU A 224 0.38 -8.54 20.61
C GLU A 224 1.26 -9.70 21.12
N LEU A 225 1.44 -10.78 20.35
CA LEU A 225 2.46 -11.79 20.66
C LEU A 225 3.89 -11.24 20.46
N GLY A 226 4.09 -10.41 19.42
CA GLY A 226 5.37 -9.80 19.09
C GLY A 226 6.15 -10.55 18.01
N LYS A 227 7.38 -10.12 17.74
CA LYS A 227 8.26 -10.72 16.75
C LYS A 227 8.69 -12.14 17.15
N GLY A 228 8.97 -12.97 16.14
CA GLY A 228 9.41 -14.35 16.32
C GLY A 228 8.29 -15.34 16.05
N PHE A 229 7.04 -14.99 16.36
CA PHE A 229 5.91 -15.89 16.17
C PHE A 229 5.54 -16.07 14.70
N SER A 230 5.20 -17.31 14.35
CA SER A 230 4.66 -17.73 13.06
C SER A 230 3.47 -18.65 13.34
N TYR A 231 2.32 -18.33 12.75
CA TYR A 231 1.12 -19.13 12.93
C TYR A 231 1.24 -20.48 12.22
N VAL A 232 0.97 -21.58 12.94
CA VAL A 232 1.02 -22.95 12.40
C VAL A 232 -0.39 -23.49 12.22
N GLY A 233 -1.29 -23.25 13.16
CA GLY A 233 -2.69 -23.68 13.07
C GLY A 233 -3.48 -23.46 14.36
N ASN A 234 -4.78 -23.71 14.28
CA ASN A 234 -5.71 -23.72 15.41
C ASN A 234 -6.53 -25.01 15.39
N GLN A 235 -7.06 -25.42 16.54
CA GLN A 235 -7.79 -26.70 16.71
C GLN A 235 -7.02 -27.87 16.07
N LYS A 236 -5.70 -27.90 16.27
CA LYS A 236 -4.85 -28.90 15.63
C LYS A 236 -5.07 -30.23 16.33
N ASN A 237 -5.51 -31.22 15.55
CA ASN A 237 -5.68 -32.59 16.03
C ASN A 237 -4.30 -33.24 16.27
N LEU A 238 -4.13 -33.79 17.46
CA LEU A 238 -3.04 -34.64 17.90
C LEU A 238 -3.63 -36.02 18.22
N LEU A 239 -3.26 -37.02 17.43
CA LEU A 239 -3.69 -38.41 17.62
C LEU A 239 -2.70 -39.11 18.55
N VAL A 240 -3.18 -39.65 19.67
CA VAL A 240 -2.36 -40.44 20.60
C VAL A 240 -3.08 -41.76 20.87
N GLU A 241 -2.49 -42.87 20.44
CA GLU A 241 -3.03 -44.23 20.63
C GLU A 241 -4.51 -44.41 20.19
N GLY A 242 -4.96 -43.62 19.21
CA GLY A 242 -6.32 -43.68 18.66
C GLY A 242 -7.30 -42.65 19.22
N ASP A 243 -6.93 -41.91 20.27
CA ASP A 243 -7.74 -40.82 20.81
C ASP A 243 -7.36 -39.47 20.17
N ASP A 244 -8.38 -38.69 19.82
CA ASP A 244 -8.23 -37.36 19.22
C ASP A 244 -8.16 -36.27 20.30
N PHE A 245 -7.08 -35.50 20.28
CA PHE A 245 -6.91 -34.33 21.14
C PHE A 245 -6.75 -33.05 20.31
N PHE A 246 -7.40 -31.97 20.74
CA PHE A 246 -7.37 -30.70 20.02
C PHE A 246 -6.69 -29.64 20.87
N LEU A 247 -5.55 -29.13 20.39
CA LEU A 247 -4.91 -27.94 20.94
C LEU A 247 -5.58 -26.69 20.37
N ASP A 248 -5.74 -25.64 21.18
CA ASP A 248 -6.43 -24.42 20.75
C ASP A 248 -5.65 -23.70 19.66
N LEU A 249 -4.38 -23.33 19.93
CA LEU A 249 -3.53 -22.61 19.00
C LEU A 249 -2.09 -23.13 19.00
N LEU A 250 -1.49 -23.27 17.81
CA LEU A 250 -0.11 -23.66 17.61
C LEU A 250 0.65 -22.59 16.82
N PHE A 251 1.80 -22.19 17.38
CA PHE A 251 2.74 -21.28 16.75
C PHE A 251 4.13 -21.93 16.66
N TYR A 252 4.98 -21.35 15.83
CA TYR A 252 6.42 -21.58 15.83
C TYR A 252 7.12 -20.26 16.13
N ASN A 253 8.09 -20.25 17.04
CA ASN A 253 8.93 -19.09 17.28
C ASN A 253 10.29 -19.27 16.61
N TYR A 254 10.56 -18.50 15.55
CA TYR A 254 11.79 -18.66 14.76
C TYR A 254 13.05 -18.11 15.44
N GLN A 255 12.93 -17.30 16.50
CA GLN A 255 14.08 -16.82 17.27
C GLN A 255 14.49 -17.82 18.35
N LEU A 256 13.50 -18.43 19.00
CA LEU A 256 13.70 -19.51 19.96
C LEU A 256 13.98 -20.84 19.27
N HIS A 257 13.60 -20.99 17.99
CA HIS A 257 13.62 -22.22 17.22
C HIS A 257 12.80 -23.33 17.89
N CYS A 258 11.58 -23.03 18.32
CA CYS A 258 10.71 -24.02 18.97
C CYS A 258 9.24 -23.80 18.63
N PHE A 259 8.43 -24.84 18.79
CA PHE A 259 6.98 -24.70 18.78
C PHE A 259 6.50 -23.99 20.06
N VAL A 260 5.40 -23.28 19.95
CA VAL A 260 4.70 -22.65 21.07
C VAL A 260 3.23 -23.08 21.03
N VAL A 261 2.83 -23.89 22.02
CA VAL A 261 1.45 -24.34 22.21
C VAL A 261 0.75 -23.31 23.08
N VAL A 262 -0.38 -22.77 22.63
CA VAL A 262 -1.16 -21.79 23.39
C VAL A 262 -2.52 -22.39 23.74
N GLU A 263 -2.82 -22.53 25.02
CA GLU A 263 -4.11 -22.97 25.56
C GLU A 263 -4.87 -21.76 26.13
N LEU A 264 -6.15 -21.64 25.79
CA LEU A 264 -7.01 -20.52 26.17
C LEU A 264 -8.03 -20.94 27.23
N LYS A 265 -8.22 -20.09 28.25
CA LYS A 265 -9.20 -20.31 29.32
C LYS A 265 -9.91 -19.01 29.70
N ILE A 266 -11.24 -19.02 29.78
CA ILE A 266 -12.02 -17.80 30.09
C ILE A 266 -12.14 -17.53 31.58
N GLY A 267 -11.95 -18.56 32.41
CA GLY A 267 -12.02 -18.46 33.85
C GLY A 267 -10.66 -18.33 34.52
N ASP A 268 -10.70 -18.47 35.84
CA ASP A 268 -9.51 -18.55 36.69
C ASP A 268 -8.67 -19.79 36.33
N PHE A 269 -7.37 -19.69 36.58
CA PHE A 269 -6.47 -20.82 36.43
C PHE A 269 -6.87 -22.00 37.31
N LYS A 270 -6.84 -23.21 36.76
CA LYS A 270 -6.98 -24.47 37.48
C LYS A 270 -5.78 -25.37 37.23
N ALA A 271 -5.37 -26.13 38.25
CA ALA A 271 -4.22 -27.04 38.17
C ALA A 271 -4.33 -28.06 37.02
N GLU A 272 -5.55 -28.53 36.72
CA GLU A 272 -5.81 -29.46 35.61
C GLU A 272 -5.37 -28.91 34.24
N TYR A 273 -5.38 -27.58 34.07
CA TYR A 273 -4.97 -26.96 32.81
C TYR A 273 -3.46 -27.07 32.57
N ALA A 274 -2.64 -27.04 33.63
CA ALA A 274 -1.21 -27.28 33.52
C ALA A 274 -0.92 -28.71 33.06
N GLY A 275 -1.68 -29.69 33.56
CA GLY A 275 -1.59 -31.09 33.13
C GLY A 275 -1.93 -31.26 31.64
N LYS A 276 -3.03 -30.65 31.19
CA LYS A 276 -3.44 -30.68 29.77
C LYS A 276 -2.40 -30.02 28.86
N LEU A 277 -1.90 -28.85 29.24
CA LEU A 277 -0.87 -28.15 28.47
C LEU A 277 0.45 -28.92 28.44
N ASN A 278 0.87 -29.52 29.56
CA ASN A 278 2.04 -30.40 29.62
C ASN A 278 1.92 -31.58 28.65
N PHE A 279 0.75 -32.22 28.59
CA PHE A 279 0.47 -33.27 27.61
C PHE A 279 0.68 -32.75 26.19
N TYR A 280 0.10 -31.61 25.82
CA TYR A 280 0.26 -31.04 24.48
C TYR A 280 1.71 -30.68 24.13
N VAL A 281 2.47 -30.10 25.06
CA VAL A 281 3.89 -29.79 24.84
C VAL A 281 4.68 -31.07 24.54
N ASN A 282 4.43 -32.15 25.29
CA ASN A 282 5.10 -33.43 25.08
C ASN A 282 4.71 -34.07 23.74
N THR A 283 3.42 -34.09 23.41
CA THR A 283 2.95 -34.65 22.14
C THR A 283 3.51 -33.88 20.93
N VAL A 284 3.60 -32.55 21.01
CA VAL A 284 4.22 -31.73 19.95
C VAL A 284 5.73 -31.99 19.86
N ASN A 285 6.41 -32.17 20.99
CA ASN A 285 7.83 -32.55 21.02
C ASN A 285 8.10 -33.91 20.36
N GLU A 286 7.16 -34.86 20.45
CA GLU A 286 7.31 -36.18 19.87
C GLU A 286 6.91 -36.23 18.40
N GLN A 287 5.80 -35.58 18.02
CA GLN A 287 5.19 -35.73 16.70
C GLN A 287 5.62 -34.68 15.67
N LEU A 288 5.93 -33.45 16.10
CA LEU A 288 6.17 -32.32 15.19
C LEU A 288 7.60 -31.77 15.23
N LYS A 289 8.25 -31.86 16.38
CA LYS A 289 9.60 -31.32 16.59
C LYS A 289 10.64 -32.09 15.78
N THR A 290 11.55 -31.37 15.12
CA THR A 290 12.72 -31.94 14.46
C THR A 290 13.96 -31.88 15.37
N PRO A 291 15.06 -32.60 15.04
CA PRO A 291 16.30 -32.51 15.82
C PRO A 291 16.92 -31.10 15.88
N LEU A 292 16.55 -30.20 14.96
CA LEU A 292 17.03 -28.82 14.94
C LEU A 292 16.23 -27.89 15.86
N ASP A 293 15.03 -28.31 16.26
CA ASP A 293 14.15 -27.52 17.10
C ASP A 293 14.52 -27.70 18.57
N LYS A 294 14.42 -26.60 19.33
CA LYS A 294 14.54 -26.58 20.78
C LYS A 294 13.24 -27.08 21.45
N PRO A 295 13.24 -27.35 22.78
CA PRO A 295 12.03 -27.79 23.47
C PRO A 295 10.84 -26.87 23.24
N THR A 296 9.69 -27.46 22.94
CA THR A 296 8.41 -26.76 22.78
C THR A 296 8.03 -26.04 24.07
N ILE A 297 7.45 -24.84 23.95
CA ILE A 297 6.98 -24.02 25.07
C ILE A 297 5.45 -24.06 25.11
N GLY A 298 4.89 -24.32 26.29
CA GLY A 298 3.46 -24.15 26.56
C GLY A 298 3.18 -22.76 27.10
N VAL A 299 2.12 -22.11 26.60
CA VAL A 299 1.60 -20.84 27.12
C VAL A 299 0.13 -21.03 27.45
N LEU A 300 -0.24 -20.77 28.70
CA LEU A 300 -1.64 -20.74 29.11
C LEU A 300 -2.09 -19.30 29.31
N LEU A 301 -3.15 -18.92 28.61
CA LEU A 301 -3.78 -17.60 28.74
C LEU A 301 -5.12 -17.74 29.47
N CYS A 302 -5.24 -17.13 30.65
CA CYS A 302 -6.46 -17.16 31.47
C CYS A 302 -6.79 -15.78 32.05
N ARG A 303 -8.04 -15.53 32.49
CA ARG A 303 -8.44 -14.21 33.03
C ARG A 303 -7.91 -13.88 34.42
N THR A 304 -7.61 -14.89 35.24
CA THR A 304 -7.10 -14.65 36.58
C THR A 304 -6.18 -15.80 37.00
N PRO A 305 -4.87 -15.69 36.76
CA PRO A 305 -3.92 -16.65 37.28
C PRO A 305 -3.63 -16.35 38.76
N ASN A 306 -4.04 -17.23 39.67
CA ASN A 306 -3.57 -17.17 41.06
C ASN A 306 -2.11 -17.63 41.11
N GLU A 307 -1.19 -16.69 41.34
CA GLU A 307 0.26 -16.93 41.27
C GLU A 307 0.72 -18.10 42.13
N THR A 308 0.14 -18.25 43.33
CA THR A 308 0.51 -19.35 44.24
C THR A 308 0.07 -20.69 43.66
N VAL A 309 -1.19 -20.77 43.21
CA VAL A 309 -1.75 -22.01 42.62
C VAL A 309 -0.99 -22.38 41.35
N VAL A 310 -0.65 -21.41 40.51
CA VAL A 310 0.16 -21.64 39.31
C VAL A 310 1.52 -22.21 39.68
N LYS A 311 2.25 -21.58 40.61
CA LYS A 311 3.58 -22.05 41.04
C LYS A 311 3.55 -23.48 41.57
N TYR A 312 2.58 -23.81 42.43
CA TYR A 312 2.42 -25.20 42.91
C TYR A 312 2.05 -26.18 41.79
N SER A 313 1.27 -25.74 40.80
CA SER A 313 0.85 -26.61 39.69
C SER A 313 1.96 -26.87 38.68
N LEU A 314 2.93 -25.96 38.56
CA LEU A 314 4.10 -26.13 37.68
C LEU A 314 5.25 -26.91 38.33
N GLN A 315 5.23 -27.08 39.66
CA GLN A 315 6.24 -27.88 40.36
C GLN A 315 6.19 -29.35 39.91
N GLY A 316 7.36 -29.89 39.52
CA GLY A 316 7.47 -31.25 39.02
C GLY A 316 7.05 -31.44 37.56
N ILE A 317 6.70 -30.35 36.84
CA ILE A 317 6.52 -30.38 35.39
C ILE A 317 7.85 -30.01 34.73
N ASP A 318 8.44 -30.95 34.01
CA ASP A 318 9.70 -30.76 33.27
C ASP A 318 9.51 -29.99 31.96
N SER A 319 8.29 -29.94 31.42
CA SER A 319 7.97 -29.17 30.22
C SER A 319 8.02 -27.66 30.48
N PRO A 320 8.59 -26.86 29.56
CA PRO A 320 8.57 -25.41 29.68
C PRO A 320 7.15 -24.85 29.55
N ILE A 321 6.61 -24.29 30.63
CA ILE A 321 5.25 -23.72 30.66
C ILE A 321 5.29 -22.31 31.25
N GLY A 322 4.62 -21.39 30.56
CA GLY A 322 4.29 -20.06 31.03
C GLY A 322 2.80 -19.86 31.17
N VAL A 323 2.38 -19.16 32.21
CA VAL A 323 0.99 -18.76 32.45
C VAL A 323 0.92 -17.24 32.50
N ALA A 324 0.00 -16.67 31.73
CA ALA A 324 -0.22 -15.25 31.65
C ALA A 324 -1.71 -14.89 31.72
N ASP A 325 -1.97 -13.72 32.27
CA ASP A 325 -3.29 -13.10 32.26
C ASP A 325 -3.61 -12.53 30.86
N TYR A 326 -4.88 -12.31 30.54
CA TYR A 326 -5.29 -11.47 29.43
C TYR A 326 -6.45 -10.54 29.80
N GLU A 327 -6.38 -9.32 29.28
CA GLU A 327 -7.43 -8.30 29.38
C GLU A 327 -8.19 -8.25 28.06
N LEU A 328 -9.51 -8.27 28.16
CA LEU A 328 -10.42 -7.90 27.07
C LEU A 328 -10.85 -6.47 27.30
N ALA A 329 -11.15 -5.73 26.23
CA ALA A 329 -11.76 -4.41 26.37
C ALA A 329 -13.01 -4.52 27.27
N SER A 330 -12.91 -4.00 28.49
CA SER A 330 -14.06 -3.90 29.37
C SER A 330 -15.04 -2.92 28.73
N ALA A 331 -16.32 -3.29 28.64
CA ALA A 331 -17.37 -2.29 28.56
C ALA A 331 -17.06 -1.20 29.60
N LEU A 332 -17.07 0.06 29.18
CA LEU A 332 -16.47 1.20 29.87
C LEU A 332 -16.55 1.11 31.42
N PRO A 333 -15.46 1.43 32.14
CA PRO A 333 -15.46 1.51 33.60
C PRO A 333 -16.68 2.25 34.14
N ASP A 334 -17.32 1.76 35.20
CA ASP A 334 -18.55 2.36 35.74
C ASP A 334 -18.41 3.84 36.14
N LYS A 335 -17.19 4.32 36.41
CA LYS A 335 -16.90 5.74 36.63
C LYS A 335 -17.08 6.62 35.38
N LEU A 336 -16.91 6.05 34.19
CA LEU A 336 -17.17 6.74 32.91
C LEU A 336 -18.66 6.69 32.55
N LYS A 337 -19.46 5.74 33.06
CA LYS A 337 -20.93 5.74 32.84
C LYS A 337 -21.64 7.01 33.33
N ALA A 338 -21.07 7.70 34.32
CA ALA A 338 -21.61 8.96 34.85
C ALA A 338 -21.17 10.20 34.04
N GLU A 339 -20.11 10.09 33.23
CA GLU A 339 -19.61 11.14 32.33
C GLU A 339 -19.96 10.87 30.86
N ILE A 340 -20.49 9.68 30.55
CA ILE A 340 -21.05 9.35 29.24
C ILE A 340 -22.38 10.12 29.13
N PRO A 341 -22.55 10.94 28.09
CA PRO A 341 -23.83 11.58 27.80
C PRO A 341 -24.92 10.51 27.76
N THR A 342 -26.11 10.81 28.25
CA THR A 342 -27.27 9.89 28.15
C THR A 342 -27.47 9.42 26.71
N VAL A 343 -28.15 8.28 26.49
CA VAL A 343 -28.39 7.78 25.11
C VAL A 343 -28.98 8.87 24.22
N GLU A 344 -29.86 9.71 24.74
CA GLU A 344 -30.42 10.87 24.02
C GLU A 344 -29.40 12.00 23.77
N GLU A 345 -28.50 12.31 24.71
CA GLU A 345 -27.45 13.30 24.50
C GLU A 345 -26.37 12.80 23.54
N PHE A 346 -26.03 11.51 23.63
CA PHE A 346 -25.09 10.84 22.75
C PHE A 346 -25.66 10.67 21.35
N GLU A 347 -26.95 10.33 21.22
CA GLU A 347 -27.66 10.33 19.94
C GLU A 347 -27.73 11.74 19.35
N LYS A 348 -27.96 12.77 20.16
CA LYS A 348 -27.99 14.17 19.69
C LYS A 348 -26.62 14.70 19.29
N GLU A 349 -25.56 14.27 19.97
CA GLU A 349 -24.18 14.62 19.66
C GLU A 349 -23.66 13.83 18.47
N ILE A 350 -24.00 12.54 18.35
CA ILE A 350 -23.79 11.75 17.13
C ILE A 350 -24.61 12.31 15.98
N GLU A 351 -25.87 12.71 16.16
CA GLU A 351 -26.67 13.32 15.10
C GLU A 351 -26.08 14.64 14.65
N LYS A 352 -25.52 15.44 15.58
CA LYS A 352 -24.81 16.68 15.27
C LYS A 352 -23.51 16.40 14.52
N GLU A 353 -22.69 15.46 14.98
CA GLU A 353 -21.42 15.08 14.35
C GLU A 353 -21.66 14.38 12.98
N TYR A 354 -22.71 13.57 12.89
CA TYR A 354 -23.19 12.92 11.67
C TYR A 354 -23.79 13.95 10.70
N ALA A 355 -24.50 14.97 11.18
CA ALA A 355 -24.96 16.09 10.38
C ALA A 355 -23.80 16.96 9.88
N GLU A 356 -22.76 17.18 10.69
CA GLU A 356 -21.53 17.89 10.30
C GLU A 356 -20.71 17.09 9.27
N LEU A 357 -20.58 15.77 9.46
CA LEU A 357 -19.93 14.86 8.50
C LEU A 357 -20.72 14.73 7.20
N LYS A 358 -22.05 14.65 7.29
CA LYS A 358 -22.95 14.63 6.13
C LYS A 358 -22.87 15.96 5.39
N SER A 359 -22.88 17.10 6.08
CA SER A 359 -22.67 18.44 5.51
C SER A 359 -21.31 18.57 4.83
N SER A 360 -20.23 18.01 5.40
CA SER A 360 -18.89 18.03 4.78
C SER A 360 -18.80 17.20 3.50
N LYS A 361 -19.45 16.03 3.47
CA LYS A 361 -19.55 15.19 2.27
C LYS A 361 -20.45 15.82 1.22
N GLU A 362 -21.60 16.37 1.62
CA GLU A 362 -22.54 17.07 0.73
C GLU A 362 -21.88 18.31 0.10
N LYS A 363 -21.15 19.13 0.88
CA LYS A 363 -20.36 20.24 0.33
C LYS A 363 -19.34 19.79 -0.71
N LYS A 364 -18.62 18.69 -0.47
CA LYS A 364 -17.67 18.13 -1.46
C LYS A 364 -18.39 17.62 -2.71
N ILE A 365 -19.55 16.99 -2.54
CA ILE A 365 -20.40 16.53 -3.65
C ILE A 365 -20.93 17.71 -4.44
N ASP A 366 -21.35 18.80 -3.79
CA ASP A 366 -21.83 20.01 -4.44
C ASP A 366 -20.71 20.73 -5.17
N THR A 367 -19.50 20.80 -4.61
CA THR A 367 -18.31 21.27 -5.36
C THR A 367 -18.04 20.40 -6.58
N ILE A 368 -18.14 19.07 -6.47
CA ILE A 368 -18.00 18.17 -7.62
C ILE A 368 -19.12 18.41 -8.64
N ARG A 369 -20.36 18.62 -8.21
CA ARG A 369 -21.49 18.94 -9.10
C ARG A 369 -21.28 20.27 -9.82
N GLU A 370 -20.83 21.30 -9.13
CA GLU A 370 -20.48 22.60 -9.72
C GLU A 370 -19.36 22.46 -10.75
N MET A 371 -18.29 21.70 -10.42
CA MET A 371 -17.22 21.40 -11.36
C MET A 371 -17.72 20.59 -12.56
N LEU A 372 -18.62 19.61 -12.35
CA LEU A 372 -19.23 18.82 -13.42
C LEU A 372 -20.13 19.67 -14.33
N VAL A 373 -20.80 20.71 -13.80
CA VAL A 373 -21.58 21.67 -14.60
C VAL A 373 -20.67 22.50 -15.52
N GLN A 374 -19.41 22.72 -15.15
CA GLN A 374 -18.44 23.43 -15.99
C GLN A 374 -17.87 22.56 -17.12
N ILE A 375 -17.90 21.24 -16.98
CA ILE A 375 -17.46 20.32 -18.05
C ILE A 375 -18.58 20.22 -19.08
N LYS A 376 -18.37 20.86 -20.24
CA LYS A 376 -19.31 20.86 -21.38
C LYS A 376 -19.18 19.61 -22.27
N GLU A 377 -18.28 18.69 -21.92
CA GLU A 377 -18.04 17.47 -22.70
C GLU A 377 -19.18 16.44 -22.54
N PRO A 378 -19.53 15.71 -23.60
CA PRO A 378 -20.53 14.67 -23.53
C PRO A 378 -20.10 13.54 -22.60
N LYS A 379 -21.06 12.97 -21.88
CA LYS A 379 -20.80 11.83 -20.97
C LYS A 379 -20.60 10.55 -21.77
N ILE A 380 -19.67 9.71 -21.34
CA ILE A 380 -19.50 8.36 -21.87
C ILE A 380 -20.79 7.55 -21.62
N LYS A 381 -21.34 6.95 -22.67
CA LYS A 381 -22.52 6.06 -22.61
C LYS A 381 -22.26 4.65 -23.13
N GLU A 382 -21.15 4.45 -23.83
CA GLU A 382 -20.86 3.23 -24.55
C GLU A 382 -19.35 3.00 -24.61
N GLU A 383 -18.95 1.73 -24.53
CA GLU A 383 -17.56 1.28 -24.60
C GLU A 383 -17.32 0.44 -25.85
N PHE A 384 -16.06 0.28 -26.24
CA PHE A 384 -15.67 -0.52 -27.39
C PHE A 384 -16.20 -1.95 -27.28
N SER A 385 -16.85 -2.40 -28.35
CA SER A 385 -17.36 -3.76 -28.50
C SER A 385 -17.41 -4.14 -29.98
N THR A 386 -17.59 -5.42 -30.27
CA THR A 386 -17.81 -5.91 -31.65
C THR A 386 -18.95 -5.18 -32.36
N LYS A 387 -20.02 -4.83 -31.65
CA LYS A 387 -21.16 -4.07 -32.20
C LYS A 387 -20.76 -2.64 -32.56
N VAL A 388 -19.99 -1.98 -31.69
CA VAL A 388 -19.45 -0.64 -31.95
C VAL A 388 -18.51 -0.67 -33.16
N SER A 389 -17.61 -1.64 -33.21
CA SER A 389 -16.70 -1.86 -34.33
C SER A 389 -17.43 -1.96 -35.66
N HIS A 390 -18.48 -2.79 -35.74
CA HIS A 390 -19.30 -2.93 -36.96
C HIS A 390 -20.05 -1.64 -37.31
N ARG A 391 -20.67 -0.99 -36.31
CA ARG A 391 -21.40 0.26 -36.55
C ARG A 391 -20.48 1.38 -37.04
N VAL A 392 -19.29 1.52 -36.49
CA VAL A 392 -18.27 2.47 -36.99
C VAL A 392 -17.91 2.15 -38.45
N PHE A 393 -17.72 0.87 -38.78
CA PHE A 393 -17.45 0.47 -40.17
C PHE A 393 -18.60 0.88 -41.11
N ASP A 394 -19.84 0.57 -40.73
CA ASP A 394 -21.03 0.80 -41.56
C ASP A 394 -21.46 2.27 -41.66
N GLU A 395 -21.32 3.03 -40.57
CA GLU A 395 -21.82 4.42 -40.46
C GLU A 395 -20.74 5.48 -40.67
N ILE A 396 -19.46 5.13 -40.57
CA ILE A 396 -18.35 6.08 -40.78
C ILE A 396 -17.48 5.65 -41.95
N LEU A 397 -16.87 4.46 -41.89
CA LEU A 397 -15.87 4.07 -42.89
C LEU A 397 -16.47 3.92 -44.29
N ARG A 398 -17.61 3.24 -44.40
CA ARG A 398 -18.29 3.00 -45.68
C ARG A 398 -18.83 4.29 -46.32
N PRO A 399 -19.52 5.19 -45.59
CA PRO A 399 -19.92 6.48 -46.15
C PRO A 399 -18.74 7.36 -46.55
N LEU A 400 -17.67 7.41 -45.74
CA LEU A 400 -16.45 8.13 -46.11
C LEU A 400 -15.83 7.58 -47.39
N ARG A 401 -15.77 6.26 -47.55
CA ARG A 401 -15.25 5.60 -48.76
C ARG A 401 -15.98 6.10 -50.00
N HIS A 402 -17.32 6.05 -50.00
CA HIS A 402 -18.12 6.51 -51.14
C HIS A 402 -17.99 8.01 -51.41
N LYS A 403 -17.93 8.84 -50.36
CA LYS A 403 -17.71 10.28 -50.52
C LYS A 403 -16.34 10.57 -51.16
N ILE A 404 -15.30 9.89 -50.69
CA ILE A 404 -13.95 10.01 -51.26
C ILE A 404 -13.90 9.52 -52.72
N GLU A 405 -14.55 8.41 -53.06
CA GLU A 405 -14.66 7.93 -54.45
C GLU A 405 -15.32 8.98 -55.36
N GLY A 406 -16.38 9.63 -54.88
CA GLY A 406 -17.08 10.69 -55.61
C GLY A 406 -16.22 11.95 -55.78
N ASN A 407 -15.71 12.47 -54.67
CA ASN A 407 -14.90 13.68 -54.60
C ASN A 407 -13.62 13.58 -55.44
N THR A 408 -12.94 12.44 -55.39
CA THR A 408 -11.66 12.25 -56.09
C THR A 408 -11.80 11.87 -57.57
N LYS A 409 -13.02 11.84 -58.13
CA LYS A 409 -13.25 11.40 -59.52
C LYS A 409 -12.47 12.20 -60.55
N TYR A 410 -12.41 13.53 -60.42
CA TYR A 410 -11.63 14.38 -61.33
C TYR A 410 -10.11 14.20 -61.12
N ILE A 411 -9.66 14.00 -59.88
CA ILE A 411 -8.26 13.72 -59.55
C ILE A 411 -7.83 12.39 -60.17
N SER A 412 -8.69 11.36 -60.09
CA SER A 412 -8.40 10.03 -60.62
C SER A 412 -8.09 10.04 -62.11
N ALA A 413 -8.75 10.91 -62.88
CA ALA A 413 -8.52 11.07 -64.32
C ALA A 413 -7.16 11.69 -64.66
N MET A 414 -6.48 12.31 -63.69
CA MET A 414 -5.14 12.89 -63.88
C MET A 414 -4.01 11.87 -63.76
N PHE A 415 -4.30 10.64 -63.31
CA PHE A 415 -3.31 9.58 -63.07
C PHE A 415 -3.57 8.35 -63.93
N LYS A 416 -2.50 7.64 -64.28
CA LYS A 416 -2.57 6.36 -65.00
C LYS A 416 -3.25 5.27 -64.16
N GLU A 417 -2.92 5.20 -62.87
CA GLU A 417 -3.58 4.30 -61.92
C GLU A 417 -4.03 5.10 -60.69
N PHE A 418 -5.27 4.89 -60.28
CA PHE A 418 -5.84 5.43 -59.04
C PHE A 418 -6.62 4.32 -58.33
N LYS A 419 -6.25 4.03 -57.07
CA LYS A 419 -6.87 2.97 -56.27
C LYS A 419 -7.20 3.49 -54.88
N LEU A 420 -8.42 3.20 -54.43
CA LEU A 420 -8.87 3.43 -53.06
C LEU A 420 -9.01 2.08 -52.35
N TYR A 421 -8.25 1.90 -51.27
CA TYR A 421 -8.28 0.68 -50.47
C TYR A 421 -9.00 0.93 -49.14
N THR A 422 -9.77 -0.06 -48.70
CA THR A 422 -10.25 -0.16 -47.33
C THR A 422 -9.24 -0.96 -46.52
N GLY A 423 -8.71 -0.36 -45.46
CA GLY A 423 -7.83 -1.00 -44.50
C GLY A 423 -8.62 -1.58 -43.33
N ILE A 424 -8.35 -2.83 -42.97
CA ILE A 424 -8.81 -3.45 -41.73
C ILE A 424 -7.58 -4.02 -41.03
N SER A 425 -7.25 -3.46 -39.88
CA SER A 425 -6.00 -3.77 -39.16
C SER A 425 -4.78 -3.64 -40.10
N ASN A 426 -4.06 -4.73 -40.38
CA ASN A 426 -2.88 -4.73 -41.24
C ASN A 426 -3.15 -5.15 -42.70
N LYS A 427 -4.40 -5.40 -43.08
CA LYS A 427 -4.78 -5.85 -44.43
C LYS A 427 -5.49 -4.75 -45.21
N GLN A 428 -5.35 -4.76 -46.54
CA GLN A 428 -5.91 -3.76 -47.44
C GLN A 428 -6.71 -4.43 -48.56
N TYR A 429 -7.90 -3.89 -48.82
CA TYR A 429 -8.86 -4.46 -49.77
C TYR A 429 -9.22 -3.40 -50.81
N ASN A 430 -9.05 -3.74 -52.09
CA ASN A 430 -9.50 -2.89 -53.20
C ASN A 430 -11.03 -2.86 -53.32
N ASN A 431 -11.68 -3.97 -52.97
CA ASN A 431 -13.11 -4.14 -53.03
C ASN A 431 -13.72 -4.04 -51.63
N GLU A 432 -14.80 -3.27 -51.51
CA GLU A 432 -15.55 -3.13 -50.27
C GLU A 432 -16.12 -4.46 -49.77
N GLN A 433 -16.55 -5.34 -50.70
CA GLN A 433 -17.12 -6.63 -50.33
C GLN A 433 -16.11 -7.56 -49.65
N ASP A 434 -14.83 -7.48 -50.02
CA ASP A 434 -13.77 -8.28 -49.41
C ASP A 434 -13.45 -7.76 -47.99
N ALA A 435 -13.52 -6.44 -47.80
CA ALA A 435 -13.39 -5.83 -46.48
C ALA A 435 -14.55 -6.24 -45.56
N ILE A 436 -15.79 -6.28 -46.07
CA ILE A 436 -16.95 -6.78 -45.32
C ILE A 436 -16.77 -8.25 -44.93
N THR A 437 -16.22 -9.08 -45.83
CA THR A 437 -15.95 -10.49 -45.54
C THR A 437 -14.89 -10.65 -44.45
N GLU A 438 -13.80 -9.90 -44.50
CA GLU A 438 -12.78 -9.91 -43.44
C GLU A 438 -13.36 -9.47 -42.09
N LEU A 439 -14.19 -8.43 -42.06
CA LEU A 439 -14.82 -7.98 -40.81
C LEU A 439 -15.77 -9.04 -40.24
N LYS A 440 -16.47 -9.80 -41.08
CA LYS A 440 -17.28 -10.93 -40.61
C LYS A 440 -16.44 -12.05 -40.00
N GLU A 441 -15.28 -12.34 -40.58
CA GLU A 441 -14.38 -13.38 -40.10
C GLU A 441 -13.65 -12.98 -38.82
N TYR A 442 -13.24 -11.71 -38.72
CA TYR A 442 -12.54 -11.15 -37.56
C TYR A 442 -13.24 -9.88 -37.06
N PRO A 443 -14.31 -10.00 -36.26
CA PRO A 443 -15.23 -8.88 -36.01
C PRO A 443 -14.75 -7.89 -34.93
N ASN A 444 -13.71 -8.24 -34.16
CA ASN A 444 -13.18 -7.41 -33.08
C ASN A 444 -12.02 -6.50 -33.53
N GLN A 445 -12.22 -5.75 -34.60
CA GLN A 445 -11.21 -4.82 -35.12
C GLN A 445 -11.33 -3.45 -34.47
N ASN A 446 -10.18 -2.89 -34.09
CA ASN A 446 -10.11 -1.55 -33.51
C ASN A 446 -9.36 -0.55 -34.39
N ARG A 447 -9.02 -0.95 -35.62
CA ARG A 447 -8.32 -0.11 -36.59
C ARG A 447 -8.88 -0.31 -37.98
N TYR A 448 -9.30 0.78 -38.58
CA TYR A 448 -9.74 0.86 -39.96
C TYR A 448 -8.97 1.93 -40.70
N GLY A 449 -9.03 1.91 -42.03
CA GLY A 449 -8.52 3.03 -42.80
C GLY A 449 -9.05 3.09 -44.22
N LEU A 450 -8.83 4.24 -44.85
CA LEU A 450 -9.06 4.47 -46.27
C LEU A 450 -7.76 4.98 -46.87
N ILE A 451 -7.27 4.34 -47.92
CA ILE A 451 -5.94 4.60 -48.46
C ILE A 451 -6.07 4.89 -49.95
N VAL A 452 -5.75 6.12 -50.34
CA VAL A 452 -5.66 6.54 -51.73
C VAL A 452 -4.24 6.33 -52.22
N ARG A 453 -4.10 5.58 -53.30
CA ARG A 453 -2.84 5.42 -54.02
C ARG A 453 -3.05 5.78 -55.48
N ALA A 454 -2.40 6.85 -55.93
CA ALA A 454 -2.37 7.27 -57.32
C ALA A 454 -0.94 7.19 -57.86
N SER A 455 -0.76 6.76 -59.10
CA SER A 455 0.56 6.71 -59.73
C SER A 455 0.49 7.04 -61.21
N GLY A 456 1.54 7.68 -61.70
CA GLY A 456 1.63 8.01 -63.11
C GLY A 456 0.82 9.26 -63.47
N PHE A 457 1.06 10.39 -62.81
CA PHE A 457 0.46 11.68 -63.19
C PHE A 457 0.70 11.97 -64.68
N LEU A 458 -0.37 12.09 -65.46
CA LEU A 458 -0.33 12.01 -66.92
C LEU A 458 0.30 13.24 -67.57
N GLU A 459 -0.02 14.44 -67.07
CA GLU A 459 0.43 15.71 -67.65
C GLU A 459 1.92 16.03 -67.37
N ALA A 460 2.60 15.28 -66.49
CA ALA A 460 4.00 15.51 -66.13
C ALA A 460 5.03 14.77 -67.01
N GLY A 461 4.58 13.91 -67.95
CA GLY A 461 5.47 13.20 -68.89
C GLY A 461 6.57 12.38 -68.19
N LEU A 462 7.84 12.60 -68.55
CA LEU A 462 8.99 11.90 -67.94
C LEU A 462 9.16 12.19 -66.44
N ASN A 463 8.58 13.29 -65.94
CA ASN A 463 8.62 13.67 -64.52
C ASN A 463 7.39 13.18 -63.75
N SER A 464 6.73 12.13 -64.25
CA SER A 464 5.53 11.57 -63.62
C SER A 464 5.77 11.14 -62.17
N PHE A 465 4.79 11.40 -61.31
CA PHE A 465 4.84 11.11 -59.88
C PHE A 465 3.57 10.38 -59.41
N GLY A 466 3.52 10.04 -58.13
CA GLY A 466 2.37 9.42 -57.48
C GLY A 466 1.99 10.13 -56.19
N VAL A 467 0.79 9.83 -55.70
CA VAL A 467 0.24 10.36 -54.44
C VAL A 467 -0.13 9.18 -53.55
N TYR A 468 0.21 9.30 -52.27
CA TYR A 468 -0.17 8.35 -51.24
C TYR A 468 -0.78 9.08 -50.05
N MET A 469 -2.05 8.82 -49.75
CA MET A 469 -2.74 9.40 -48.61
C MET A 469 -3.57 8.34 -47.87
N SER A 470 -3.64 8.46 -46.55
CA SER A 470 -4.41 7.56 -45.69
C SER A 470 -5.20 8.31 -44.62
N LEU A 471 -6.44 7.88 -44.42
CA LEU A 471 -7.24 8.15 -43.24
C LEU A 471 -7.25 6.90 -42.37
N ASN A 472 -6.92 7.05 -41.09
CA ASN A 472 -6.85 5.97 -40.12
C ASN A 472 -7.93 6.20 -39.05
N LEU A 473 -8.87 5.27 -38.95
CA LEU A 473 -9.87 5.22 -37.89
C LEU A 473 -9.35 4.34 -36.76
N ILE A 474 -9.14 4.92 -35.58
CA ILE A 474 -8.66 4.21 -34.38
C ILE A 474 -9.78 4.18 -33.36
N LEU A 475 -10.06 2.98 -32.83
CA LEU A 475 -11.07 2.73 -31.83
C LEU A 475 -10.42 2.48 -30.47
N ASP A 476 -10.59 3.42 -29.56
CA ASP A 476 -10.12 3.35 -28.16
C ASP A 476 -11.25 2.85 -27.24
N GLN A 477 -11.05 2.82 -25.92
CA GLN A 477 -12.03 2.23 -25.01
C GLN A 477 -13.44 2.87 -25.08
N TYR A 478 -13.54 4.19 -25.35
CA TYR A 478 -14.81 4.93 -25.29
C TYR A 478 -15.06 5.85 -26.50
N LYS A 479 -14.09 5.95 -27.41
CA LYS A 479 -14.07 6.95 -28.48
C LYS A 479 -13.48 6.38 -29.76
N TYR A 480 -13.76 7.06 -30.86
CA TYR A 480 -13.11 6.83 -32.14
C TYR A 480 -12.41 8.11 -32.60
N THR A 481 -11.28 7.94 -33.26
CA THR A 481 -10.47 9.03 -33.77
C THR A 481 -10.14 8.78 -35.24
N VAL A 482 -10.41 9.76 -36.08
CA VAL A 482 -10.02 9.80 -37.49
C VAL A 482 -8.73 10.60 -37.61
N LYS A 483 -7.65 9.95 -38.04
CA LYS A 483 -6.33 10.55 -38.19
C LYS A 483 -5.85 10.51 -39.62
N HIS A 484 -5.01 11.47 -39.99
CA HIS A 484 -4.28 11.44 -41.24
C HIS A 484 -2.98 10.61 -41.14
N SER A 485 -2.36 10.29 -42.28
CA SER A 485 -1.08 9.58 -42.42
C SER A 485 0.08 10.21 -41.64
N ASN A 486 0.07 11.53 -41.44
CA ASN A 486 1.09 12.27 -40.68
C ASN A 486 0.83 12.27 -39.16
N GLY A 487 -0.29 11.69 -38.70
CA GLY A 487 -0.66 11.60 -37.30
C GLY A 487 -1.67 12.64 -36.81
N ASP A 488 -2.02 13.63 -37.63
CA ASP A 488 -2.95 14.70 -37.25
C ASP A 488 -4.37 14.16 -37.03
N VAL A 489 -5.03 14.63 -35.96
CA VAL A 489 -6.42 14.29 -35.66
C VAL A 489 -7.35 15.19 -36.47
N ILE A 490 -8.14 14.57 -37.35
CA ILE A 490 -9.13 15.28 -38.19
C ILE A 490 -10.48 15.33 -37.47
N TYR A 491 -10.85 14.24 -36.80
CA TYR A 491 -12.13 14.12 -36.11
C TYR A 491 -12.01 13.16 -34.93
N GLU A 492 -12.67 13.46 -33.82
CA GLU A 492 -12.71 12.60 -32.64
C GLU A 492 -14.05 12.76 -31.94
N ASN A 493 -14.68 11.64 -31.57
CA ASN A 493 -15.92 11.67 -30.80
C ASN A 493 -16.17 10.36 -30.03
N LEU A 494 -17.15 10.39 -29.12
CA LEU A 494 -17.62 9.21 -28.38
C LEU A 494 -18.51 8.32 -29.26
N TYR A 495 -18.53 7.01 -28.99
CA TYR A 495 -19.25 6.04 -29.83
C TYR A 495 -20.75 6.29 -30.02
N HIS A 496 -21.41 6.90 -29.03
CA HIS A 496 -22.84 7.20 -29.12
C HIS A 496 -23.12 8.52 -29.86
N LEU A 497 -22.08 9.20 -30.34
CA LEU A 497 -22.12 10.43 -31.12
C LEU A 497 -21.43 10.15 -32.47
N MET A 498 -22.17 9.51 -33.38
CA MET A 498 -21.71 9.27 -34.75
C MET A 498 -21.71 10.57 -35.55
N PRO A 499 -20.78 10.75 -36.51
CA PRO A 499 -20.70 11.97 -37.28
C PRO A 499 -21.94 12.09 -38.16
N ASN A 500 -22.51 13.28 -38.24
CA ASN A 500 -23.57 13.57 -39.19
C ASN A 500 -23.00 13.73 -40.62
N GLU A 501 -23.89 13.95 -41.59
CA GLU A 501 -23.48 14.06 -43.00
C GLU A 501 -22.52 15.23 -43.27
N ASP A 502 -22.72 16.38 -42.63
CA ASP A 502 -21.84 17.54 -42.78
C ASP A 502 -20.44 17.29 -42.21
N GLU A 503 -20.35 16.58 -41.09
CA GLU A 503 -19.08 16.18 -40.48
C GLU A 503 -18.34 15.17 -41.36
N LEU A 504 -19.06 14.20 -41.93
CA LEU A 504 -18.50 13.25 -42.90
C LEU A 504 -18.01 13.96 -44.17
N ASN A 505 -18.74 14.97 -44.67
CA ASN A 505 -18.30 15.79 -45.79
C ASN A 505 -17.00 16.52 -45.46
N LYS A 506 -16.92 17.20 -44.30
CA LYS A 506 -15.69 17.89 -43.87
C LYS A 506 -14.48 16.95 -43.79
N ILE A 507 -14.66 15.73 -43.29
CA ILE A 507 -13.58 14.74 -43.24
C ILE A 507 -13.12 14.35 -44.65
N SER A 508 -14.06 14.11 -45.57
CA SER A 508 -13.78 13.77 -46.97
C SER A 508 -13.10 14.92 -47.73
N ASP A 509 -13.65 16.12 -47.63
CA ASP A 509 -13.15 17.34 -48.29
C ASP A 509 -11.73 17.65 -47.80
N ARG A 510 -11.46 17.45 -46.50
CA ARG A 510 -10.11 17.63 -45.96
C ARG A 510 -9.09 16.67 -46.58
N LEU A 511 -9.47 15.41 -46.82
CA LEU A 511 -8.59 14.46 -47.50
C LEU A 511 -8.33 14.89 -48.95
N GLU A 512 -9.37 15.34 -49.64
CA GLU A 512 -9.27 15.83 -51.01
C GLU A 512 -8.35 17.04 -51.14
N GLU A 513 -8.51 18.04 -50.27
CA GLU A 513 -7.60 19.20 -50.19
C GLU A 513 -6.14 18.77 -50.04
N MET A 514 -5.88 17.79 -49.18
CA MET A 514 -4.52 17.30 -48.93
C MET A 514 -3.94 16.58 -50.15
N ILE A 515 -4.75 15.79 -50.88
CA ILE A 515 -4.34 15.17 -52.13
C ILE A 515 -3.96 16.26 -53.16
N LEU A 516 -4.77 17.32 -53.27
CA LEU A 516 -4.49 18.44 -54.15
C LEU A 516 -3.22 19.21 -53.77
N ASP A 517 -3.00 19.42 -52.47
CA ASP A 517 -1.79 20.08 -51.96
C ASP A 517 -0.52 19.28 -52.26
N ASP A 518 -0.58 17.95 -52.16
CA ASP A 518 0.54 17.05 -52.51
C ASP A 518 0.83 17.06 -54.02
N ILE A 519 -0.21 17.06 -54.86
CA ILE A 519 -0.09 17.23 -56.31
C ILE A 519 0.56 18.58 -56.64
N LYS A 520 0.07 19.67 -56.04
CA LYS A 520 0.58 21.03 -56.24
C LYS A 520 2.04 21.13 -55.82
N THR A 521 2.40 20.55 -54.68
CA THR A 521 3.79 20.51 -54.17
C THR A 521 4.69 19.74 -55.14
N SER A 522 4.24 18.58 -55.61
CA SER A 522 4.97 17.76 -56.58
C SER A 522 5.17 18.49 -57.91
N LEU A 523 4.15 19.17 -58.44
CA LEU A 523 4.26 20.00 -59.64
C LEU A 523 5.20 21.18 -59.45
N SER A 524 5.13 21.86 -58.30
CA SER A 524 6.02 22.97 -57.97
C SER A 524 7.49 22.52 -57.95
N ASN A 525 7.77 21.33 -57.41
CA ASN A 525 9.10 20.72 -57.41
C ASN A 525 9.60 20.34 -58.81
N ILE A 526 8.70 20.08 -59.76
CA ILE A 526 9.05 19.79 -61.16
C ILE A 526 9.33 21.10 -61.91
N ILE A 527 8.51 22.14 -61.70
CA ILE A 527 8.65 23.44 -62.38
C ILE A 527 9.91 24.19 -61.93
N THR A 528 10.34 23.98 -60.68
CA THR A 528 11.53 24.62 -60.10
C THR A 528 12.84 23.89 -60.38
N LYS A 529 12.78 22.71 -61.00
CA LYS A 529 13.93 21.95 -61.53
C LYS A 529 14.11 22.22 -63.00
#